data_AF-A0A7C1IZC8-F1
#
_entry.id   AF-A0A7C1IZC8-F1
#
_cell.length_a   1.000
_cell.length_b   1.000
_cell.length_c   1.000
_cell.angle_alpha   90.00
_cell.angle_beta   90.00
_cell.angle_gamma   90.00
#
_symmetry.space_group_name_H-M   'P 1'
#
loop_
_entity.id
_entity.type
_entity.pdbx_description
1 polymer ?
#
loop_
_entity_poly.entity_id
_entity_poly.type
_entity_poly.pdbx_seq_one_letter_code
_entity_poly.pdbx_strand_id
1 'polypeptide(L)'
;MTQATEKVTRWKEREPILDPGIEEGVKKLTPERIETVIKRVLGIQPERVKMYIQKCMHCGLCAEACHWYLSHDRDPTYGPVGKVRQTWWEILKA
;
A
#
# COMPACT_ATOMS: atom_id res chain seq x y z
N MET A 1 4.88 -23.83 27.26
CA MET A 1 5.62 -24.23 26.04
C MET A 1 4.56 -24.34 24.96
N THR A 2 4.42 -23.48 23.97
CA THR A 2 5.40 -22.72 23.19
C THR A 2 4.81 -21.34 22.87
N GLN A 3 5.62 -20.30 23.05
CA GLN A 3 5.28 -18.94 22.61
C GLN A 3 5.20 -18.96 21.08
N ALA A 4 3.98 -18.89 20.54
CA ALA A 4 3.79 -18.51 19.15
C ALA A 4 4.16 -17.03 19.07
N THR A 5 5.21 -16.77 18.30
CA THR A 5 5.78 -15.47 18.03
C THR A 5 4.71 -14.42 17.75
N GLU A 6 4.55 -13.49 18.69
CA GLU A 6 3.71 -12.31 18.56
C GLU A 6 4.30 -11.44 17.45
N LYS A 7 3.94 -11.75 16.20
CA LYS A 7 4.22 -10.89 15.06
C LYS A 7 3.54 -9.57 15.35
N VAL A 8 4.33 -8.52 15.52
CA VAL A 8 3.86 -7.13 15.59
C VAL A 8 3.21 -6.77 14.25
N THR A 9 1.97 -7.16 14.03
CA THR A 9 1.17 -6.66 12.91
C THR A 9 0.51 -5.38 13.39
N ARG A 10 1.17 -4.25 13.10
CA ARG A 10 0.72 -2.88 13.45
C ARG A 10 -0.60 -2.47 12.75
N TRP A 11 -1.30 -3.39 12.09
CA TRP A 11 -2.40 -3.11 11.19
C TRP A 11 -3.54 -4.12 11.37
N LYS A 12 -4.78 -3.61 11.26
CA LYS A 12 -5.99 -4.43 11.31
C LYS A 12 -6.08 -5.30 10.06
N GLU A 13 -6.01 -6.61 10.23
CA GLU A 13 -6.16 -7.59 9.15
C GLU A 13 -7.63 -7.65 8.71
N ARG A 14 -7.88 -7.75 7.41
CA ARG A 14 -9.22 -7.70 6.81
C ARG A 14 -9.51 -8.94 6.01
N GLU A 15 -10.78 -9.29 5.93
CA GLU A 15 -11.22 -10.34 5.01
C GLU A 15 -10.90 -9.92 3.55
N PRO A 16 -10.28 -10.82 2.77
CA PRO A 16 -9.97 -10.53 1.37
C PRO A 16 -11.26 -10.42 0.56
N ILE A 17 -11.37 -9.34 -0.21
CA ILE A 17 -12.46 -9.15 -1.16
C ILE A 17 -12.06 -9.85 -2.47
N LEU A 18 -12.72 -10.97 -2.77
CA LEU A 18 -12.48 -11.75 -3.97
C LEU A 18 -13.39 -11.26 -5.10
N ASP A 19 -12.79 -10.70 -6.15
CA ASP A 19 -13.50 -10.32 -7.37
C ASP A 19 -13.10 -11.27 -8.50
N PRO A 20 -14.04 -12.05 -9.09
CA PRO A 20 -13.71 -13.03 -10.12
C PRO A 20 -12.96 -12.45 -11.33
N GLY A 21 -13.23 -11.19 -11.70
CA GLY A 21 -12.57 -10.50 -12.80
C GLY A 21 -11.12 -10.12 -12.46
N ILE A 22 -10.88 -9.67 -11.23
CA ILE A 22 -9.53 -9.39 -10.73
C ILE A 22 -8.73 -10.70 -10.63
N GLU A 23 -9.30 -11.74 -10.03
CA GLU A 23 -8.64 -13.04 -9.86
C GLU A 23 -8.19 -13.66 -11.18
N GLU A 24 -9.05 -13.59 -12.21
CA GLU A 24 -8.71 -14.09 -13.54
C GLU A 24 -7.60 -13.29 -14.23
N GLY A 25 -7.53 -11.98 -13.97
CA GLY A 25 -6.42 -11.14 -14.39
C GLY A 25 -5.12 -11.47 -13.65
N VAL A 26 -5.21 -11.72 -12.33
CA VAL A 26 -4.05 -12.03 -11.48
C VAL A 26 -3.37 -13.32 -11.90
N LYS A 27 -4.13 -14.37 -12.25
CA LYS A 27 -3.58 -15.65 -12.76
C LYS A 27 -2.70 -15.50 -14.00
N LYS A 28 -2.89 -14.43 -14.79
CA LYS A 28 -2.17 -14.17 -16.04
C LYS A 28 -0.93 -13.29 -15.85
N LEU A 29 -0.68 -12.81 -14.63
CA LEU A 29 0.48 -11.97 -14.33
C LEU A 29 1.75 -12.82 -14.27
N THR A 30 2.79 -12.38 -14.96
CA THR A 30 4.15 -12.91 -14.83
C THR A 30 5.04 -11.86 -14.14
N PRO A 31 6.11 -12.28 -13.43
CA PRO A 31 7.06 -11.36 -12.81
C PRO A 31 7.60 -10.30 -13.79
N GLU A 32 7.89 -10.68 -15.03
CA GLU A 32 8.45 -9.80 -16.06
C GLU A 32 7.45 -8.72 -16.47
N ARG A 33 6.17 -9.08 -16.57
CA ARG A 33 5.09 -8.14 -16.88
C ARG A 33 4.87 -7.16 -15.73
N ILE A 34 4.91 -7.64 -14.49
CA ILE A 34 4.81 -6.79 -13.29
C ILE A 34 5.94 -5.77 -13.29
N GLU A 35 7.19 -6.22 -13.46
CA GLU A 35 8.37 -5.35 -13.48
C GLU A 35 8.29 -4.30 -14.58
N THR A 36 7.92 -4.72 -15.80
CA THR A 36 7.75 -3.82 -16.95
C THR A 36 6.73 -2.73 -16.67
N VAL A 37 5.59 -3.08 -16.07
CA VAL A 37 4.54 -2.11 -15.74
C VAL A 37 4.99 -1.18 -14.62
N ILE A 38 5.63 -1.70 -13.57
CA ILE A 38 6.16 -0.87 -12.48
C ILE A 38 7.17 0.14 -13.01
N LYS A 39 8.13 -0.29 -13.84
CA LYS A 39 9.11 0.61 -14.47
C LYS A 39 8.43 1.64 -15.38
N ARG A 40 7.36 1.27 -16.08
CA ARG A 40 6.60 2.22 -16.92
C ARG A 40 5.87 3.28 -16.08
N VAL A 41 5.29 2.89 -14.94
CA VAL A 41 4.49 3.79 -14.09
C VAL A 41 5.37 4.65 -13.18
N LEU A 42 6.33 4.04 -12.50
CA LEU A 42 7.20 4.70 -11.52
C LEU A 42 8.53 5.18 -12.09
N GLY A 43 9.04 4.53 -13.14
CA GLY A 43 10.37 4.80 -13.70
C GLY A 43 10.48 6.13 -14.45
N ILE A 44 9.39 6.88 -14.63
CA ILE A 44 9.45 8.24 -15.18
C ILE A 44 10.14 9.19 -14.18
N GLN A 45 9.87 9.07 -12.88
CA GLN A 45 10.46 9.91 -11.81
C GLN A 45 10.50 9.19 -10.44
N PRO A 46 11.23 8.06 -10.30
CA PRO A 46 11.27 7.28 -9.06
C PRO A 46 11.80 8.10 -7.88
N GLU A 47 12.77 8.99 -8.14
CA GLU A 47 13.45 9.75 -7.09
C GLU A 47 12.55 10.86 -6.54
N ARG A 48 11.72 11.44 -7.40
CA ARG A 48 10.71 12.41 -6.97
C ARG A 48 9.66 11.77 -6.08
N VAL A 49 9.22 10.55 -6.44
CA VAL A 49 8.29 9.78 -5.62
C VAL A 49 8.91 9.46 -4.26
N LYS A 50 10.16 8.98 -4.24
CA LYS A 50 10.91 8.71 -3.00
C LYS A 50 11.02 9.97 -2.13
N MET A 51 11.33 11.11 -2.73
CA MET A 51 11.41 12.39 -2.02
C MET A 51 10.06 12.80 -1.39
N TYR A 52 8.94 12.58 -2.07
CA TYR A 52 7.62 12.87 -1.49
C TYR A 52 7.29 11.97 -0.30
N ILE A 53 7.65 10.69 -0.38
CA ILE A 53 7.46 9.75 0.72
C ILE A 53 8.33 10.15 1.93
N GLN A 54 9.62 10.45 1.70
CA GLN A 54 10.57 10.83 2.75
C GLN A 54 10.25 12.17 3.42
N LYS A 55 9.69 13.13 2.67
CA LYS A 55 9.29 14.44 3.20
C LYS A 55 7.96 14.44 3.95
N CYS A 56 7.25 13.31 3.98
CA CYS A 56 6.02 13.20 4.77
C CYS A 56 6.35 13.37 6.27
N MET A 57 5.86 14.45 6.88
CA MET A 57 6.05 14.72 8.31
C MET A 57 5.04 13.99 9.22
N HIS A 58 4.25 13.07 8.65
CA HIS A 58 3.24 12.29 9.39
C HIS A 58 2.19 13.11 10.16
N CYS A 59 1.85 14.31 9.67
CA CYS A 59 0.92 15.23 10.33
C CYS A 59 -0.56 14.81 10.28
N GLY A 60 -0.93 13.81 9.48
CA GLY A 60 -2.31 13.30 9.41
C GLY A 60 -3.31 14.15 8.60
N LEU A 61 -2.94 15.35 8.13
CA LEU A 61 -3.84 16.25 7.36
C LEU A 61 -4.44 15.58 6.11
N CYS A 62 -3.66 14.72 5.45
CA CYS A 62 -4.15 13.96 4.29
C CYS A 62 -5.24 12.94 4.66
N ALA A 63 -5.20 12.39 5.88
CA ALA A 63 -6.21 11.46 6.34
C ALA A 63 -7.53 12.18 6.60
N GLU A 64 -7.49 13.35 7.24
CA GLU A 64 -8.69 14.18 7.48
C GLU A 64 -9.36 14.63 6.18
N ALA A 65 -8.59 14.87 5.12
CA ALA A 65 -9.13 15.21 3.81
C ALA A 65 -9.70 14.01 3.03
N CYS A 66 -9.46 12.77 3.47
CA CYS A 66 -9.80 11.57 2.71
C CYS A 66 -11.17 11.01 3.11
N HIS A 67 -12.15 11.11 2.20
CA HIS A 67 -13.49 10.55 2.43
C HIS A 67 -13.45 9.05 2.76
N TRP A 68 -12.60 8.26 2.10
CA TRP A 68 -12.54 6.82 2.34
C TRP A 68 -12.06 6.48 3.76
N TYR A 69 -11.10 7.24 4.29
CA TYR A 69 -10.65 7.12 5.68
C TYR A 69 -11.77 7.49 6.66
N LEU A 70 -12.47 8.60 6.40
CA LEU A 70 -13.57 9.06 7.24
C LEU A 70 -14.75 8.09 7.29
N SER A 71 -15.07 7.45 6.16
CA SER A 71 -16.17 6.47 6.07
C SER A 71 -15.88 5.11 6.69
N HIS A 72 -14.65 4.84 7.11
CA HIS A 72 -14.23 3.57 7.68
C HIS A 72 -13.67 3.75 9.08
N ASP A 73 -14.40 4.50 9.92
CA ASP A 73 -14.10 4.72 11.33
C ASP A 73 -12.66 5.18 11.57
N ARG A 74 -12.13 6.00 10.65
CA ARG A 74 -10.78 6.55 10.75
C ARG A 74 -9.69 5.47 10.83
N ASP A 75 -9.90 4.32 10.18
CA ASP A 75 -8.89 3.26 10.08
C ASP A 75 -7.69 3.73 9.23
N PRO A 76 -6.48 3.80 9.81
CA PRO A 76 -5.31 4.39 9.15
C PRO A 76 -4.84 3.63 7.92
N THR A 77 -5.20 2.36 7.75
CA THR A 77 -4.86 1.59 6.54
C THR A 77 -5.65 2.05 5.31
N TYR A 78 -6.78 2.75 5.50
CA TYR A 78 -7.56 3.38 4.41
C TYR A 78 -7.10 4.79 4.08
N GLY A 79 -6.35 5.42 4.98
CA GLY A 79 -5.79 6.76 4.78
C GLY A 79 -4.77 6.79 3.63
N PRO A 80 -4.52 7.97 3.03
CA PRO A 80 -3.59 8.10 1.90
C PRO A 80 -2.19 7.57 2.21
N VAL A 81 -1.62 7.94 3.36
CA VAL A 81 -0.29 7.45 3.80
C VAL A 81 -0.31 5.95 4.09
N GLY A 82 -1.42 5.41 4.60
CA GLY A 82 -1.59 3.98 4.81
C GLY A 82 -1.48 3.20 3.50
N LYS A 83 -2.15 3.66 2.44
CA LYS A 83 -2.09 3.04 1.10
C LYS A 83 -0.69 3.12 0.49
N VAL A 84 0.01 4.24 0.65
CA VAL A 84 1.41 4.40 0.22
C VAL A 84 2.33 3.41 0.95
N ARG A 85 2.14 3.25 2.27
CA ARG A 85 2.92 2.31 3.09
C ARG A 85 2.71 0.84 2.73
N GLN A 86 1.50 0.47 2.34
CA GLN A 86 1.19 -0.91 1.95
C GLN A 86 1.66 -1.27 0.53
N THR A 87 2.04 -0.28 -0.30
CA THR A 87 2.32 -0.51 -1.72
C THR A 87 3.65 0.11 -2.16
N TRP A 88 3.70 1.44 -2.30
CA TRP A 88 4.83 2.15 -2.89
C TRP A 88 6.11 2.01 -2.05
N TRP A 89 5.98 1.98 -0.73
CA TRP A 89 7.13 1.75 0.15
C TRP A 89 7.75 0.36 -0.03
N GLU A 90 6.93 -0.67 -0.24
CA GLU A 90 7.41 -2.04 -0.49
C GLU A 90 8.05 -2.19 -1.87
N ILE A 91 7.54 -1.44 -2.87
CA ILE A 91 8.10 -1.41 -4.22
C ILE A 91 9.43 -0.65 -4.26
N LEU A 92 9.53 0.47 -3.53
CA LEU A 92 10.69 1.36 -3.53
C LEU A 92 11.73 1.03 -2.44
N LYS A 93 11.38 0.17 -1.46
CA LYS A 93 12.12 -0.17 -0.23
C LYS A 93 13.02 0.96 0.25
N ALA A 94 12.39 2.09 0.57
CA ALA A 94 12.96 3.22 1.28
C ALA A 94 12.90 3.00 2.80
#